data_AF-A0A6A6WUX0-F1
#
_entry.id   AF-A0A6A6WUX0-F1
#
_cell.length_a   1.000
_cell.length_b   1.000
_cell.length_c   1.000
_cell.angle_alpha   90.00
_cell.angle_beta   90.00
_cell.angle_gamma   90.00
#
_symmetry.space_group_name_H-M   'P 1'
#
loop_
_entity.id
_entity.type
_entity.pdbx_description
1 polymer ?
#
loop_
_entity_poly.entity_id
_entity_poly.type
_entity_poly.pdbx_seq_one_letter_code
_entity_poly.pdbx_strand_id
1 'polypeptide(L)'
;LAGAGGIQRLRNAGVSVVPNASPLGMGLLRRQGVPVGALGDFHPASRELRAAVRAASDFCDRHGEKLEVIAIRYALETWIAVGALCGSRGDPASGVPWKQESNDDVGGAKLGVSVIGVSTPSELEKTMLVWRSILDGLEGGEATAVQAGRWYRAWEWSRNRRKAVQILAEGVQEILADWFGYAWPSPGPLTVVKRRAAEKGTQDTPWLTPAASPEAKPVQGGEVAEEKSLPLR
;
A
#
# COMPACT_ATOMS: atom_id res chain seq x y z
N LEU A 1 9.76 12.72 4.04
CA LEU A 1 9.03 12.30 5.28
C LEU A 1 9.98 11.86 6.39
N ALA A 2 11.07 11.16 6.05
CA ALA A 2 12.02 10.44 6.91
C ALA A 2 12.90 11.27 7.88
N GLY A 3 12.35 12.31 8.50
CA GLY A 3 12.96 13.00 9.64
C GLY A 3 11.86 13.52 10.55
N ALA A 4 12.19 13.93 11.78
CA ALA A 4 11.21 14.48 12.72
C ALA A 4 10.44 15.65 12.05
N GLY A 5 9.15 15.45 11.77
CA GLY A 5 8.27 16.46 11.19
C GLY A 5 8.15 16.51 9.66
N GLY A 6 8.63 15.51 8.91
CA GLY A 6 8.49 15.51 7.45
C GLY A 6 7.04 15.63 6.95
N ILE A 7 6.10 14.93 7.57
CA ILE A 7 4.67 15.03 7.24
C ILE A 7 4.07 16.36 7.71
N GLN A 8 4.56 16.88 8.84
CA GLN A 8 4.11 18.15 9.39
C GLN A 8 4.45 19.33 8.46
N ARG A 9 5.62 19.29 7.81
CA ARG A 9 5.98 20.30 6.80
C ARG A 9 5.02 20.31 5.62
N LEU A 10 4.63 19.12 5.14
CA LEU A 10 3.65 18.99 4.05
C LEU A 10 2.28 19.52 4.48
N ARG A 11 1.82 19.18 5.69
CA ARG A 11 0.59 19.72 6.26
C ARG A 11 0.62 21.25 6.36
N ASN A 12 1.70 21.81 6.89
CA ASN A 12 1.86 23.27 7.03
C ASN A 12 1.89 23.98 5.67
N ALA A 13 2.32 23.30 4.61
CA ALA A 13 2.28 23.80 3.23
C ALA A 13 0.91 23.63 2.55
N GLY A 14 -0.11 23.13 3.26
CA GLY A 14 -1.47 22.95 2.73
C GLY A 14 -1.70 21.64 1.97
N VAL A 15 -0.79 20.65 2.08
CA VAL A 15 -0.98 19.33 1.46
C VAL A 15 -2.06 18.54 2.21
N SER A 16 -3.14 18.21 1.53
CA SER A 16 -4.28 17.49 2.13
C SER A 16 -4.05 15.99 2.30
N VAL A 17 -3.42 15.34 1.31
CA VAL A 17 -3.21 13.89 1.25
C VAL A 17 -1.78 13.57 0.80
N VAL A 18 -1.11 12.66 1.51
CA VAL A 18 0.18 12.11 1.14
C VAL A 18 0.05 10.58 1.10
N PRO A 19 0.04 9.98 -0.10
CA PRO A 19 -0.04 8.53 -0.21
C PRO A 19 1.31 7.88 0.12
N ASN A 20 1.26 6.74 0.80
CA ASN A 20 2.35 5.78 0.80
C ASN A 20 2.27 4.97 -0.50
N ALA A 21 3.29 5.07 -1.34
CA ALA A 21 3.31 4.41 -2.64
C ALA A 21 4.49 3.44 -2.72
N SER A 22 4.32 2.38 -3.51
CA SER A 22 5.37 1.40 -3.78
C SER A 22 5.92 0.73 -2.51
N PRO A 23 5.07 0.05 -1.71
CA PRO A 23 5.51 -0.60 -0.46
C PRO A 23 6.57 -1.69 -0.67
N LEU A 24 6.75 -2.17 -1.91
CA LEU A 24 7.80 -3.12 -2.29
C LEU A 24 9.02 -2.46 -2.96
N GLY A 25 9.07 -1.14 -3.03
CA GLY A 25 10.14 -0.41 -3.70
C GLY A 25 10.33 -0.86 -5.15
N MET A 26 9.28 -0.77 -5.98
CA MET A 26 9.30 -1.22 -7.39
C MET A 26 9.68 -2.70 -7.57
N GLY A 27 9.36 -3.53 -6.57
CA GLY A 27 9.65 -4.95 -6.58
C GLY A 27 11.02 -5.33 -6.02
N LEU A 28 11.80 -4.36 -5.53
CA LEU A 28 13.07 -4.61 -4.84
C LEU A 28 12.89 -5.50 -3.61
N LEU A 29 11.90 -5.20 -2.75
CA LEU A 29 11.64 -5.90 -1.49
C LEU A 29 10.87 -7.20 -1.68
N ARG A 30 11.23 -7.99 -2.68
CA ARG A 30 10.70 -9.33 -2.92
C ARG A 30 11.76 -10.37 -2.64
N ARG A 31 11.35 -11.54 -2.17
CA ARG A 31 12.23 -12.69 -1.98
C ARG A 31 13.02 -13.07 -3.24
N GLN A 32 12.40 -12.95 -4.42
CA GLN A 32 13.05 -13.25 -5.70
C GLN A 32 13.94 -12.09 -6.22
N GLY A 33 13.95 -10.95 -5.54
CA GLY A 33 14.59 -9.72 -6.01
C GLY A 33 13.77 -8.98 -7.07
N VAL A 34 14.42 -7.99 -7.68
CA VAL A 34 13.83 -7.11 -8.70
C VAL A 34 13.33 -7.95 -9.89
N PRO A 35 12.07 -7.77 -10.34
CA PRO A 35 11.58 -8.37 -11.56
C PRO A 35 12.33 -7.84 -12.79
N VAL A 36 12.99 -8.73 -13.54
CA VAL A 36 13.58 -8.42 -14.84
C VAL A 36 12.58 -8.84 -15.93
N GLY A 37 11.90 -7.86 -16.51
CA GLY A 37 10.89 -8.10 -17.55
C GLY A 37 11.47 -8.09 -18.97
N ALA A 38 10.60 -8.10 -19.98
CA ALA A 38 10.99 -8.03 -21.39
C ALA A 38 11.79 -6.76 -21.76
N LEU A 39 11.65 -5.69 -20.96
CA LEU A 39 12.40 -4.43 -21.10
C LEU A 39 13.76 -4.44 -20.39
N GLY A 40 14.19 -5.57 -19.83
CA GLY A 40 15.47 -5.73 -19.15
C GLY A 40 15.49 -5.23 -17.70
N ASP A 41 16.69 -5.04 -17.16
CA ASP A 41 16.91 -4.58 -15.79
C ASP A 41 16.84 -3.05 -15.69
N PHE A 42 15.66 -2.54 -15.36
CA PHE A 42 15.37 -1.10 -15.30
C PHE A 42 15.51 -0.51 -13.89
N HIS A 43 15.71 -1.33 -12.87
CA HIS A 43 15.57 -0.87 -11.49
C HIS A 43 16.80 -0.07 -11.04
N PRO A 44 16.64 1.14 -10.46
CA PRO A 44 17.75 2.04 -10.14
C PRO A 44 18.62 1.59 -8.95
N ALA A 45 18.35 0.41 -8.38
CA ALA A 45 19.07 -0.08 -7.22
C ALA A 45 20.44 -0.61 -7.66
N SER A 46 21.50 -0.13 -7.01
CA SER A 46 22.85 -0.64 -7.25
C SER A 46 22.96 -2.11 -6.87
N ARG A 47 24.03 -2.76 -7.32
CA ARG A 47 24.31 -4.16 -6.97
C ARG A 47 24.42 -4.35 -5.46
N GLU A 48 25.03 -3.39 -4.78
CA GLU A 48 25.25 -3.39 -3.32
C GLU A 48 23.92 -3.27 -2.57
N LEU A 49 23.02 -2.37 -3.00
CA LEU A 49 21.68 -2.27 -2.43
C LEU A 49 20.87 -3.56 -2.65
N ARG A 50 20.94 -4.15 -3.86
CA ARG A 50 20.28 -5.43 -4.15
C ARG A 50 20.83 -6.57 -3.28
N ALA A 51 22.14 -6.58 -3.03
CA ALA A 51 22.77 -7.56 -2.15
C ALA A 51 22.32 -7.39 -0.68
N ALA A 52 22.22 -6.16 -0.18
CA ALA A 52 21.69 -5.88 1.17
C ALA A 52 20.23 -6.32 1.31
N VAL A 53 19.39 -6.04 0.30
CA VAL A 53 18.00 -6.52 0.27
C VAL A 53 17.91 -8.04 0.20
N ARG A 54 18.84 -8.69 -0.53
CA ARG A 54 18.92 -10.16 -0.53
C ARG A 54 19.26 -10.70 0.87
N ALA A 55 20.22 -10.11 1.57
CA ALA A 55 20.54 -10.50 2.94
C ALA A 55 19.34 -10.30 3.89
N ALA A 56 18.58 -9.22 3.72
CA ALA A 56 17.35 -8.98 4.46
C ALA A 56 16.27 -10.04 4.15
N SER A 57 16.15 -10.46 2.88
CA SER A 57 15.27 -11.56 2.50
C SER A 57 15.69 -12.88 3.14
N ASP A 58 16.98 -13.21 3.12
CA ASP A 58 17.50 -14.44 3.73
C ASP A 58 17.28 -14.41 5.26
N PHE A 59 17.32 -13.24 5.90
CA PHE A 59 16.93 -13.07 7.29
C PHE A 59 15.45 -13.40 7.53
N CYS A 60 14.53 -12.81 6.76
CA CYS A 60 13.11 -13.15 6.87
C CYS A 60 12.87 -14.66 6.66
N ASP A 61 13.54 -15.28 5.68
CA ASP A 61 13.42 -16.72 5.39
C ASP A 61 13.83 -17.57 6.60
N ARG A 62 14.88 -17.20 7.35
CA ARG A 62 15.29 -17.89 8.60
C ARG A 62 14.23 -17.81 9.70
N HIS A 63 13.35 -16.81 9.64
CA HIS A 63 12.21 -16.63 10.54
C HIS A 63 10.89 -17.16 9.96
N GLY A 64 10.94 -17.88 8.84
CA GLY A 64 9.75 -18.47 8.20
C GLY A 64 8.87 -17.44 7.48
N GLU A 65 9.40 -16.26 7.17
CA GLU A 65 8.66 -15.14 6.61
C GLU A 65 9.20 -14.69 5.26
N LYS A 66 8.32 -14.21 4.39
CA LYS A 66 8.72 -13.63 3.10
C LYS A 66 8.92 -12.14 3.26
N LEU A 67 10.02 -11.61 2.71
CA LEU A 67 10.33 -10.18 2.75
C LEU A 67 9.16 -9.32 2.25
N GLU A 68 8.53 -9.69 1.13
CA GLU A 68 7.41 -8.94 0.57
C GLU A 68 6.19 -8.88 1.51
N VAL A 69 5.96 -9.90 2.33
CA VAL A 69 4.86 -9.94 3.30
C VAL A 69 5.14 -8.97 4.44
N ILE A 70 6.37 -8.98 4.95
CA ILE A 70 6.81 -8.06 6.01
C ILE A 70 6.76 -6.61 5.50
N ALA A 71 7.32 -6.35 4.32
CA ALA A 71 7.36 -5.01 3.73
C ALA A 71 5.96 -4.43 3.50
N ILE A 72 5.05 -5.18 2.86
CA ILE A 72 3.67 -4.71 2.62
C ILE A 72 2.97 -4.44 3.95
N ARG A 73 2.97 -5.41 4.87
CA ARG A 73 2.22 -5.26 6.12
C ARG A 73 2.77 -4.13 6.97
N TYR A 74 4.09 -4.02 7.11
CA TYR A 74 4.74 -2.91 7.82
C TYR A 74 4.37 -1.55 7.20
N ALA A 75 4.46 -1.43 5.87
CA ALA A 75 4.19 -0.18 5.18
C ALA A 75 2.73 0.26 5.33
N LEU A 76 1.77 -0.65 5.18
CA LEU A 76 0.35 -0.34 5.32
C LEU A 76 -0.05 -0.07 6.78
N GLU A 77 0.39 -0.92 7.69
CA GLU A 77 0.01 -0.85 9.11
C GLU A 77 0.66 0.32 9.83
N THR A 78 1.85 0.75 9.43
CA THR A 78 2.49 1.97 9.95
C THR A 78 1.83 3.21 9.34
N TRP A 79 1.62 3.21 8.01
CA TRP A 79 1.18 4.41 7.32
C TRP A 79 -0.27 4.78 7.62
N ILE A 80 -1.15 3.81 7.90
CA ILE A 80 -2.54 4.09 8.22
C ILE A 80 -2.67 5.08 9.40
N ALA A 81 -1.78 4.99 10.40
CA ALA A 81 -1.74 5.89 11.54
C ALA A 81 -0.83 7.11 11.28
N VAL A 82 0.41 6.89 10.82
CA VAL A 82 1.38 7.98 10.61
C VAL A 82 0.92 8.98 9.55
N GLY A 83 0.29 8.49 8.49
CA GLY A 83 -0.21 9.27 7.37
C GLY A 83 -1.49 10.06 7.67
N ALA A 84 -2.16 9.82 8.80
CA ALA A 84 -3.44 10.43 9.16
C ALA A 84 -3.44 11.98 9.06
N LEU A 85 -2.33 12.61 9.45
CA LEU A 85 -2.16 14.07 9.40
C LEU A 85 -2.36 14.66 8.00
N CYS A 86 -1.98 13.91 6.97
CA CYS A 86 -2.18 14.21 5.57
C CYS A 86 -2.89 13.01 4.91
N GLY A 87 -4.03 12.61 5.47
CA GLY A 87 -4.81 11.45 5.04
C GLY A 87 -6.16 11.79 4.45
N SER A 88 -6.92 10.75 4.11
CA SER A 88 -8.32 10.84 3.68
C SER A 88 -9.24 10.36 4.80
N ARG A 89 -10.47 10.87 4.84
CA ARG A 89 -11.57 10.19 5.53
C ARG A 89 -12.12 9.12 4.57
N GLY A 90 -12.78 8.11 5.10
CA GLY A 90 -13.25 6.96 4.35
C GLY A 90 -13.35 5.77 5.28
N ASP A 91 -14.35 4.91 5.07
CA ASP A 91 -14.46 3.70 5.86
C ASP A 91 -13.36 2.76 5.36
N PRO A 92 -12.38 2.40 6.19
CA PRO A 92 -11.28 1.57 5.75
C PRO A 92 -11.74 0.17 5.30
N ALA A 93 -12.95 -0.24 5.72
CA ALA A 93 -13.65 -1.45 5.30
C ALA A 93 -14.70 -1.21 4.21
N SER A 94 -14.88 0.02 3.69
CA SER A 94 -15.88 0.30 2.67
C SER A 94 -15.58 -0.51 1.42
N GLY A 95 -16.50 -1.41 1.09
CA GLY A 95 -16.51 -2.23 -0.11
C GLY A 95 -17.92 -2.41 -0.63
N VAL A 96 -18.84 -1.50 -0.26
CA VAL A 96 -20.24 -1.59 -0.67
C VAL A 96 -20.34 -1.17 -2.13
N PRO A 97 -20.75 -2.06 -3.05
CA PRO A 97 -20.96 -1.68 -4.43
C PRO A 97 -21.99 -0.54 -4.51
N TRP A 98 -21.68 0.50 -5.27
CA TRP A 98 -22.63 1.55 -5.69
C TRP A 98 -23.12 2.54 -4.62
N LYS A 99 -22.55 2.54 -3.41
CA LYS A 99 -22.79 3.63 -2.45
C LYS A 99 -21.64 4.64 -2.55
N GLN A 100 -21.93 5.81 -3.13
CA GLN A 100 -20.99 6.92 -3.11
C GLN A 100 -20.96 7.50 -1.69
N GLU A 101 -19.80 7.40 -1.03
CA GLU A 101 -19.55 8.02 0.27
C GLU A 101 -18.56 9.17 0.07
N SER A 102 -18.95 10.39 0.43
CA SER A 102 -17.99 11.49 0.50
C SER A 102 -17.14 11.35 1.75
N ASN A 103 -15.94 11.91 1.73
CA ASN A 103 -15.07 11.97 2.91
C ASN A 103 -15.78 12.59 4.13
N ASP A 104 -16.76 13.45 3.94
CA ASP A 104 -17.52 14.07 5.02
C ASP A 104 -18.64 13.16 5.54
N ASP A 105 -19.17 12.25 4.71
CA ASP A 105 -20.21 11.29 5.09
C ASP A 105 -19.70 10.18 6.02
N VAL A 106 -18.41 9.84 5.93
CA VAL A 106 -17.84 8.72 6.68
C VAL A 106 -17.44 9.08 8.12
N GLY A 107 -17.45 10.37 8.48
CA GLY A 107 -17.04 10.83 9.81
C GLY A 107 -15.62 10.37 10.21
N GLY A 108 -15.27 10.51 11.49
CA GLY A 108 -14.05 9.91 12.04
C GLY A 108 -12.71 10.61 11.73
N ALA A 109 -11.63 9.99 12.22
CA ALA A 109 -10.27 10.45 12.00
C ALA A 109 -9.80 10.13 10.57
N LYS A 110 -8.95 10.99 10.01
CA LYS A 110 -8.29 10.69 8.73
C LYS A 110 -7.38 9.48 8.87
N LEU A 111 -7.31 8.68 7.82
CA LEU A 111 -6.41 7.53 7.70
C LEU A 111 -5.36 7.81 6.63
N GLY A 112 -4.14 7.31 6.85
CA GLY A 112 -3.10 7.34 5.83
C GLY A 112 -3.48 6.47 4.64
N VAL A 113 -3.40 7.05 3.44
CA VAL A 113 -3.75 6.37 2.19
C VAL A 113 -2.51 5.66 1.64
N SER A 114 -2.69 4.43 1.13
CA SER A 114 -1.63 3.71 0.43
C SER A 114 -2.05 3.36 -0.99
N VAL A 115 -1.09 3.38 -1.92
CA VAL A 115 -1.26 3.03 -3.33
C VAL A 115 -0.34 1.85 -3.66
N ILE A 116 -0.94 0.81 -4.23
CA ILE A 116 -0.25 -0.45 -4.55
C ILE A 116 -0.50 -0.78 -6.01
N GLY A 117 0.59 -0.97 -6.76
CA GLY A 117 0.52 -1.55 -8.10
C GLY A 117 0.51 -3.07 -8.01
N VAL A 118 -0.38 -3.71 -8.76
CA VAL A 118 -0.48 -5.17 -8.90
C VAL A 118 -0.56 -5.52 -10.37
N SER A 119 0.07 -6.63 -10.77
CA SER A 119 0.12 -7.06 -12.17
C SER A 119 -0.79 -8.25 -12.44
N THR A 120 -1.29 -8.91 -11.38
CA THR A 120 -2.18 -10.07 -11.48
C THR A 120 -3.31 -10.00 -10.46
N PRO A 121 -4.46 -10.64 -10.71
CA PRO A 121 -5.55 -10.74 -9.73
C PRO A 121 -5.09 -11.37 -8.41
N SER A 122 -4.22 -12.39 -8.45
CA SER A 122 -3.71 -13.05 -7.24
C SER A 122 -2.90 -12.10 -6.35
N GLU A 123 -2.16 -11.15 -6.93
CA GLU A 123 -1.45 -10.12 -6.16
C GLU A 123 -2.42 -9.15 -5.48
N LEU A 124 -3.49 -8.76 -6.17
CA LEU A 124 -4.56 -7.93 -5.60
C LEU A 124 -5.24 -8.64 -4.42
N GLU A 125 -5.66 -9.89 -4.60
CA GLU A 125 -6.34 -10.68 -3.57
C GLU A 125 -5.49 -10.81 -2.31
N LYS A 126 -4.20 -11.17 -2.45
CA LYS A 126 -3.27 -11.27 -1.31
C LYS A 126 -3.11 -9.93 -0.60
N THR A 127 -3.01 -8.84 -1.36
CA THR A 127 -2.92 -7.49 -0.81
C THR A 127 -4.18 -7.13 -0.02
N MET A 128 -5.37 -7.44 -0.55
CA MET A 128 -6.64 -7.21 0.14
C MET A 128 -6.80 -8.08 1.39
N LEU A 129 -6.27 -9.31 1.39
CA LEU A 129 -6.25 -10.16 2.59
C LEU A 129 -5.36 -9.55 3.69
N VAL A 130 -4.17 -9.06 3.33
CA VAL A 130 -3.29 -8.35 4.28
C VAL A 130 -3.98 -7.10 4.81
N TRP A 131 -4.62 -6.31 3.94
CA TRP A 131 -5.35 -5.12 4.34
C TRP A 131 -6.48 -5.44 5.32
N ARG A 132 -7.37 -6.37 4.99
CA ARG A 132 -8.47 -6.80 5.87
C ARG A 132 -7.96 -7.29 7.23
N SER A 133 -6.87 -8.04 7.24
CA SER A 133 -6.22 -8.44 8.48
C SER A 133 -5.74 -7.24 9.30
N ILE A 134 -5.11 -6.23 8.69
CA ILE A 134 -4.71 -5.01 9.41
C ILE A 134 -5.90 -4.34 10.07
N LEU A 135 -7.05 -4.25 9.37
CA LEU A 135 -8.28 -3.66 9.91
C LEU A 135 -8.79 -4.39 11.15
N ASP A 136 -8.72 -5.72 11.17
CA ASP A 136 -9.10 -6.52 12.35
C ASP A 136 -8.30 -6.11 13.59
N GLY A 137 -7.06 -5.65 13.42
CA GLY A 137 -6.18 -5.23 14.51
C GLY A 137 -6.28 -3.75 14.88
N LEU A 138 -7.19 -2.98 14.28
CA LEU A 138 -7.45 -1.58 14.65
C LEU A 138 -8.43 -1.49 15.81
N GLU A 139 -8.56 -0.29 16.38
CA GLU A 139 -9.58 -0.01 17.39
C GLU A 139 -10.99 -0.28 16.81
N GLY A 140 -11.81 -1.04 17.54
CA GLY A 140 -13.13 -1.50 17.04
C GLY A 140 -13.07 -2.65 16.01
N GLY A 141 -11.88 -3.09 15.59
CA GLY A 141 -11.70 -4.11 14.56
C GLY A 141 -12.27 -5.49 14.89
N GLU A 142 -12.45 -5.82 16.18
CA GLU A 142 -13.14 -7.04 16.63
C GLU A 142 -14.58 -7.11 16.11
N ALA A 143 -15.34 -6.02 16.25
CA ALA A 143 -16.71 -5.95 15.76
C ALA A 143 -16.77 -6.08 14.23
N THR A 144 -15.84 -5.42 13.53
CA THR A 144 -15.71 -5.52 12.07
C THR A 144 -15.36 -6.94 11.62
N ALA A 145 -14.48 -7.64 12.35
CA ALA A 145 -14.11 -9.01 12.06
C ALA A 145 -15.31 -9.96 12.20
N VAL A 146 -16.05 -9.84 13.31
CA VAL A 146 -17.27 -10.63 13.58
C VAL A 146 -18.34 -10.35 12.53
N GLN A 147 -18.63 -9.08 12.24
CA GLN A 147 -19.64 -8.69 11.23
C GLN A 147 -19.32 -9.23 9.83
N ALA A 148 -18.03 -9.29 9.48
CA ALA A 148 -17.58 -9.82 8.20
C ALA A 148 -17.41 -11.35 8.18
N GLY A 149 -17.88 -12.06 9.22
CA GLY A 149 -17.81 -13.52 9.31
C GLY A 149 -16.38 -14.07 9.42
N ARG A 150 -15.41 -13.26 9.84
CA ARG A 150 -14.03 -13.70 10.05
C ARG A 150 -13.90 -14.44 11.39
N TRP A 151 -12.80 -15.17 11.55
CA TRP A 151 -12.50 -15.92 12.76
C TRP A 151 -12.60 -15.06 14.02
N TYR A 152 -13.20 -15.58 15.10
CA TYR A 152 -13.50 -14.81 16.32
C TYR A 152 -12.28 -14.19 17.01
N ARG A 153 -11.07 -14.74 16.80
CA ARG A 153 -9.79 -14.18 17.31
C ARG A 153 -8.95 -13.49 16.23
N ALA A 154 -9.53 -13.15 15.08
CA ALA A 154 -8.81 -12.48 13.99
C ALA A 154 -8.17 -11.16 14.46
N TRP A 155 -8.84 -10.42 15.35
CA TRP A 155 -8.32 -9.19 15.93
C TRP A 155 -7.07 -9.44 16.79
N GLU A 156 -7.09 -10.46 17.66
CA GLU A 156 -5.94 -10.83 18.49
C GLU A 156 -4.77 -11.29 17.64
N TRP A 157 -5.06 -12.13 16.64
CA TRP A 157 -4.07 -12.59 15.68
C TRP A 157 -3.42 -11.42 14.95
N SER A 158 -4.21 -10.46 14.47
CA SER A 158 -3.69 -9.28 13.79
C SER A 158 -2.82 -8.41 14.70
N ARG A 159 -3.21 -8.22 15.96
CA ARG A 159 -2.41 -7.47 16.94
C ARG A 159 -1.08 -8.17 17.26
N ASN A 160 -1.09 -9.49 17.39
CA ASN A 160 0.13 -10.26 17.59
C ASN A 160 1.01 -10.24 16.34
N ARG A 161 0.39 -10.33 15.16
CA ARG A 161 1.07 -10.23 13.87
C ARG A 161 1.73 -8.86 13.69
N ARG A 162 1.11 -7.77 14.16
CA ARG A 162 1.71 -6.42 14.16
C ARG A 162 3.03 -6.40 14.91
N LYS A 163 3.06 -6.96 16.12
CA LYS A 163 4.27 -7.03 16.93
C LYS A 163 5.36 -7.87 16.24
N ALA A 164 5.01 -9.03 15.69
CA ALA A 164 5.97 -9.88 14.99
C ALA A 164 6.54 -9.19 13.73
N VAL A 165 5.67 -8.54 12.93
CA VAL A 165 6.10 -7.77 11.74
C VAL A 165 6.99 -6.60 12.14
N GLN A 166 6.69 -5.91 13.24
CA GLN A 166 7.51 -4.81 13.74
C GLN A 166 8.93 -5.28 14.08
N ILE A 167 9.08 -6.39 14.82
CA ILE A 167 10.38 -6.97 15.17
C ILE A 167 11.17 -7.37 13.92
N LEU A 168 10.51 -8.02 12.96
CA LEU A 168 11.17 -8.41 11.71
C LEU A 168 11.52 -7.21 10.84
N ALA A 169 10.69 -6.16 10.83
CA ALA A 169 10.97 -4.92 10.12
C ALA A 169 12.19 -4.22 10.73
N GLU A 170 12.34 -4.20 12.05
CA GLU A 170 13.54 -3.69 12.73
C GLU A 170 14.79 -4.47 12.31
N GLY A 171 14.75 -5.80 12.32
CA GLY A 171 15.87 -6.62 11.83
C GLY A 171 16.19 -6.39 10.34
N VAL A 172 15.18 -6.17 9.50
CA VAL A 172 15.38 -5.76 8.10
C VAL A 172 16.07 -4.40 8.02
N GLN A 173 15.65 -3.43 8.83
CA GLN A 173 16.25 -2.09 8.87
C GLN A 173 17.73 -2.14 9.30
N GLU A 174 18.05 -2.96 10.31
CA GLU A 174 19.43 -3.20 10.75
C GLU A 174 20.30 -3.78 9.64
N ILE A 175 19.78 -4.76 8.88
CA ILE A 175 20.52 -5.37 7.77
C ILE A 175 20.71 -4.40 6.61
N LEU A 176 19.71 -3.56 6.33
CA LEU A 176 19.83 -2.52 5.31
C LEU A 176 20.88 -1.46 5.71
N ALA A 177 21.05 -1.21 7.01
CA ALA A 177 22.05 -0.27 7.54
C ALA A 177 21.98 1.09 6.81
N ASP A 178 23.07 1.55 6.20
CA ASP A 178 23.15 2.82 5.48
C ASP A 178 22.18 2.91 4.27
N TRP A 179 21.68 1.77 3.78
CA TRP A 179 20.65 1.75 2.74
C TRP A 179 19.27 2.09 3.27
N PHE A 180 19.01 1.99 4.58
CA PHE A 180 17.73 2.37 5.14
C PHE A 180 17.56 3.89 5.15
N GLY A 181 16.54 4.38 4.45
CA GLY A 181 16.34 5.81 4.24
C GLY A 181 17.28 6.44 3.21
N TYR A 182 18.11 5.64 2.52
CA TYR A 182 18.87 6.11 1.37
C TYR A 182 17.93 6.66 0.31
N ALA A 183 18.23 7.87 -0.16
CA ALA A 183 17.54 8.52 -1.26
C ALA A 183 18.58 9.04 -2.24
N TRP A 184 18.31 8.87 -3.53
CA TRP A 184 19.14 9.48 -4.56
C TRP A 184 19.12 11.00 -4.42
N PRO A 185 20.24 11.67 -4.73
CA PRO A 185 20.26 13.13 -4.83
C PRO A 185 19.13 13.58 -5.73
N SER A 186 18.33 14.55 -5.26
CA SER A 186 17.41 15.23 -6.15
C SER A 186 18.24 15.85 -7.29
N PRO A 187 17.78 15.77 -8.55
CA PRO A 187 18.39 16.55 -9.62
C PRO A 187 18.54 18.01 -9.17
N GLY A 188 19.62 18.69 -9.59
CA GLY A 188 19.86 20.10 -9.25
C GLY A 188 18.64 21.00 -9.55
N PRO A 189 18.64 22.28 -9.11
CA PRO A 189 17.45 23.13 -9.05
C PRO A 189 16.53 22.92 -10.25
N LEU A 190 15.41 22.24 -10.00
CA LEU A 190 14.44 21.93 -11.04
C LEU A 190 13.98 23.27 -11.62
N THR A 191 14.20 23.48 -12.91
CA THR A 191 13.57 24.58 -13.63
C THR A 191 12.08 24.42 -13.40
N VAL A 192 11.50 25.28 -12.56
CA VAL A 192 10.05 25.30 -12.37
C VAL A 192 9.50 25.61 -13.75
N VAL A 193 8.90 24.61 -14.40
CA VAL A 193 8.09 24.86 -15.58
C VAL A 193 6.96 25.76 -15.08
N LYS A 194 7.17 27.07 -15.20
CA LYS A 194 6.11 28.06 -15.05
C LYS A 194 5.12 27.66 -16.14
N ARG A 195 4.10 26.88 -15.77
CA ARG A 195 2.95 26.69 -16.65
C ARG A 195 2.57 28.11 -17.05
N ARG A 196 2.65 28.42 -18.35
CA ARG A 196 1.92 29.59 -18.86
C ARG A 196 0.51 29.43 -18.30
N ALA A 197 0.00 30.47 -17.65
CA ALA A 197 -1.39 30.49 -17.21
C ALA A 197 -2.19 29.97 -18.40
N ALA A 198 -2.74 28.76 -18.27
CA ALA A 198 -3.58 28.22 -19.31
C ALA A 198 -4.66 29.27 -19.52
N GLU A 199 -4.85 29.73 -20.75
CA GLU A 199 -6.09 30.39 -21.10
C GLU A 199 -7.18 29.50 -20.53
N LYS A 200 -8.00 30.05 -19.62
CA LYS A 200 -9.11 29.33 -19.01
C LYS A 200 -10.03 28.90 -20.15
N GLY A 201 -9.77 27.74 -20.72
CA GLY A 201 -10.73 27.03 -21.55
C GLY A 201 -11.92 26.78 -20.65
N THR A 202 -13.01 27.49 -20.90
CA THR A 202 -14.32 27.36 -20.27
C THR A 202 -14.98 26.05 -20.66
N GLN A 203 -14.31 24.94 -20.45
CA GLN A 203 -14.91 23.62 -20.48
C GLN A 203 -14.69 23.03 -19.11
N ASP A 204 -15.68 23.23 -18.24
CA ASP A 204 -15.96 22.33 -17.14
C ASP A 204 -16.23 20.96 -17.77
N THR A 205 -15.18 20.19 -18.05
CA THR A 205 -15.34 18.77 -18.33
C THR A 205 -15.79 18.16 -17.02
N PRO A 206 -17.04 17.70 -16.90
CA PRO A 206 -17.53 17.14 -15.65
C PRO A 206 -16.62 15.97 -15.28
N TRP A 207 -16.27 15.84 -14.00
CA TRP A 207 -15.57 14.66 -13.50
C TRP A 207 -16.30 13.41 -13.99
N LEU A 208 -15.57 12.44 -14.54
CA LEU A 208 -16.15 11.16 -14.93
C LEU A 208 -16.84 10.56 -13.70
N THR A 209 -18.16 10.58 -13.70
CA THR A 209 -18.95 9.94 -12.66
C THR A 209 -19.01 8.43 -12.94
N PRO A 210 -19.28 7.59 -11.94
CA PRO A 210 -19.57 6.17 -12.18
C PRO A 210 -20.69 5.96 -13.23
N ALA A 211 -21.65 6.89 -13.32
CA ALA A 211 -22.70 6.88 -14.33
C ALA A 211 -22.20 7.18 -15.77
N ALA A 212 -21.04 7.81 -15.92
CA ALA A 212 -20.39 8.07 -17.20
C ALA A 212 -19.37 6.98 -17.59
N SER A 213 -19.19 5.96 -16.75
CA SER A 213 -18.33 4.81 -17.06
C SER A 213 -19.05 3.87 -18.04
N PRO A 214 -18.36 3.37 -19.09
CA PRO A 214 -18.98 2.44 -20.03
C PRO A 214 -19.42 1.16 -19.31
N GLU A 215 -20.61 0.65 -19.66
CA GLU A 215 -21.13 -0.59 -19.10
C GLU A 215 -20.16 -1.75 -19.34
N ALA A 216 -19.88 -2.51 -18.28
CA ALA A 216 -19.06 -3.71 -18.35
C ALA A 216 -19.78 -4.75 -19.22
N LYS A 217 -19.30 -4.95 -20.44
CA LYS A 217 -19.79 -6.02 -21.32
C LYS A 217 -19.25 -7.35 -20.80
N PRO A 218 -20.10 -8.35 -20.53
CA PRO A 218 -19.63 -9.68 -20.17
C PRO A 218 -18.75 -10.21 -21.30
N VAL A 219 -17.55 -10.68 -20.95
CA VAL A 219 -16.66 -11.37 -21.90
C VAL A 219 -17.34 -12.70 -22.25
N GLN A 220 -17.81 -12.83 -23.50
CA GLN A 220 -18.31 -14.10 -24.00
C GLN A 220 -17.14 -15.05 -24.23
N GLY A 221 -17.14 -16.17 -23.50
CA GLY A 221 -16.49 -17.42 -23.92
C GLY A 221 -15.01 -17.56 -23.60
N GLY A 222 -14.74 -18.25 -22.49
CA GLY A 222 -13.46 -18.87 -22.19
C GLY A 222 -13.58 -19.57 -20.84
N GLU A 223 -13.77 -20.90 -20.86
CA GLU A 223 -13.98 -21.75 -19.68
C GLU A 223 -12.95 -21.45 -18.57
N VAL A 224 -13.42 -20.82 -17.49
CA VAL A 224 -12.67 -20.80 -16.23
C VAL A 224 -13.00 -22.13 -15.58
N ALA A 225 -12.05 -23.07 -15.66
CA ALA A 225 -12.18 -24.38 -15.04
C ALA A 225 -12.66 -24.23 -13.58
N GLU A 226 -13.80 -24.84 -13.29
CA GLU A 226 -14.22 -25.14 -11.92
C GLU A 226 -13.15 -26.00 -11.23
N GLU A 227 -13.15 -25.92 -9.89
CA GLU A 227 -12.22 -26.53 -8.92
C GLU A 227 -10.97 -25.67 -8.61
N LYS A 228 -10.72 -25.22 -7.38
CA LYS A 228 -10.88 -25.91 -6.10
C LYS A 228 -11.21 -24.93 -4.97
N SER A 229 -12.19 -25.36 -4.18
CA SER A 229 -12.59 -24.85 -2.88
C SER A 229 -11.43 -24.71 -1.88
N LEU A 230 -11.65 -23.81 -0.92
CA LEU A 230 -10.81 -23.52 0.25
C LEU A 230 -10.36 -24.79 0.99
N PRO A 231 -9.08 -24.92 1.37
CA PRO A 231 -8.74 -25.71 2.54
C PRO A 231 -8.94 -24.83 3.79
N LEU A 232 -10.05 -25.05 4.50
CA LEU A 232 -10.15 -24.75 5.92
C LEU A 232 -9.22 -25.72 6.67
N ARG A 233 -8.09 -25.23 7.18
CA ARG A 233 -7.41 -25.75 8.38
C ARG A 233 -6.67 -24.63 9.08
#